data_AF-A0A0D3IHG8-F1
#
_entry.id   AF-A0A0D3IHG8-F1
#
_cell.length_a   1.000
_cell.length_b   1.000
_cell.length_c   1.000
_cell.angle_alpha   90.00
_cell.angle_beta   90.00
_cell.angle_gamma   90.00
#
_symmetry.space_group_name_H-M   'P 1'
#
loop_
_entity.id
_entity.type
_entity.pdbx_description
1 polymer ?
#
loop_
_entity_poly.entity_id
_entity_poly.type
_entity_poly.pdbx_seq_one_letter_code
_entity_poly.pdbx_strand_id
1 'polypeptide(L)'
;MFGQPQQQPKPPYAPGGPPGYGGATPYQAYQADPEAGWPQPPVDGEWAPNPCANLPPAVRLAFMRKVFAILTVQLAVIAASASFIMLHPDARHFVLTNHAVTLAAIFAPLGFIVALSCYQHRHPHNLLLLGGFTLCMSYSVGVVCAATYAAGLGAIVWQALLIAAVVFLALTNFMLLYKHDFSNHGVLLGGLLMVLIIVGLFVPFFGPTARLLYSGAGALLFTGYILVDLSMLMHHHGPDDYVPAAIALYLDVVNLFLYTLEMLRIFAGDR
;
A
#
# COMPACT_ATOMS: atom_id res chain seq x y z
N MET A 1 -21.09 19.70 44.55
CA MET A 1 -19.86 19.17 43.91
C MET A 1 -20.04 17.66 43.81
N PHE A 2 -20.70 17.18 42.76
CA PHE A 2 -21.00 15.75 42.58
C PHE A 2 -19.85 15.10 41.80
N GLY A 3 -19.16 14.16 42.43
CA GLY A 3 -18.08 13.39 41.82
C GLY A 3 -18.61 12.51 40.70
N GLN A 4 -17.95 12.54 39.55
CA GLN A 4 -18.22 11.60 38.45
C GLN A 4 -17.84 10.19 38.88
N PRO A 5 -18.68 9.16 38.64
CA PRO A 5 -18.31 7.79 38.91
C PRO A 5 -17.18 7.36 37.96
N GLN A 6 -16.08 6.84 38.52
CA GLN A 6 -15.02 6.17 37.78
C GLN A 6 -15.63 5.02 36.96
N GLN A 7 -15.57 5.11 35.63
CA GLN A 7 -15.86 3.99 34.74
C GLN A 7 -14.80 2.91 34.95
N GLN A 8 -15.22 1.76 35.49
CA GLN A 8 -14.41 0.55 35.49
C GLN A 8 -14.16 0.09 34.03
N PRO A 9 -12.94 -0.38 33.70
CA PRO A 9 -12.70 -0.98 32.39
C PRO A 9 -13.57 -2.23 32.23
N LYS A 10 -14.39 -2.26 31.17
CA LYS A 10 -15.19 -3.45 30.80
C LYS A 10 -14.24 -4.64 30.55
N PRO A 11 -14.56 -5.85 31.03
CA PRO A 11 -13.74 -7.03 30.79
C PRO A 11 -13.67 -7.35 29.28
N PRO A 12 -12.54 -7.90 28.80
CA PRO A 12 -12.44 -8.36 27.43
C PRO A 12 -13.28 -9.63 27.28
N TYR A 13 -14.34 -9.52 26.46
CA TYR A 13 -15.20 -10.61 25.98
C TYR A 13 -16.09 -11.31 27.03
N ALA A 14 -17.40 -11.01 26.98
CA ALA A 14 -18.40 -11.94 27.49
C ALA A 14 -18.55 -13.11 26.47
N PRO A 15 -18.68 -14.37 26.91
CA PRO A 15 -18.73 -15.54 26.03
C PRO A 15 -20.04 -15.72 25.23
N GLY A 16 -20.88 -14.68 25.15
CA GLY A 16 -22.10 -14.69 24.35
C GLY A 16 -21.89 -13.94 23.04
N GLY A 17 -22.18 -14.58 21.91
CA GLY A 17 -22.25 -13.91 20.61
C GLY A 17 -23.26 -12.76 20.60
N PRO A 18 -23.13 -11.79 19.68
CA PRO A 18 -23.97 -10.60 19.67
C PRO A 18 -25.47 -10.91 19.50
N PRO A 19 -26.37 -10.07 20.06
CA PRO A 19 -27.81 -10.22 19.87
C PRO A 19 -28.17 -10.19 18.38
N GLY A 20 -28.92 -11.19 17.90
CA GLY A 20 -29.34 -11.31 16.49
C GLY A 20 -28.67 -12.45 15.72
N TYR A 21 -27.53 -12.97 16.20
CA TYR A 21 -26.79 -14.06 15.54
C TYR A 21 -27.07 -15.46 16.12
N GLY A 22 -28.25 -15.70 16.70
CA GLY A 22 -28.65 -17.05 17.15
C GLY A 22 -27.65 -17.76 18.08
N GLY A 23 -26.80 -17.02 18.80
CA GLY A 23 -25.75 -17.57 19.66
C GLY A 23 -24.42 -17.91 18.95
N ALA A 24 -24.31 -17.75 17.64
CA ALA A 24 -23.07 -17.93 16.90
C ALA A 24 -22.10 -16.76 17.15
N THR A 25 -20.83 -17.09 17.34
CA THR A 25 -19.75 -16.08 17.36
C THR A 25 -19.58 -15.48 15.96
N PRO A 26 -19.10 -14.22 15.82
CA PRO A 26 -18.82 -13.61 14.52
C PRO A 26 -17.90 -14.47 13.63
N TYR A 27 -17.00 -15.24 14.24
CA TYR A 27 -16.14 -16.20 13.55
C TYR A 27 -16.92 -17.35 12.92
N GLN A 28 -17.87 -17.93 13.64
CA GLN A 28 -18.72 -19.00 13.12
C GLN A 28 -19.61 -18.52 11.98
N ALA A 29 -20.09 -17.28 12.06
CA ALA A 29 -20.85 -16.65 10.97
C ALA A 29 -20.00 -16.46 9.70
N TYR A 30 -18.77 -15.93 9.84
CA TYR A 30 -17.85 -15.78 8.70
C TYR A 30 -17.43 -17.12 8.08
N GLN A 31 -17.27 -18.17 8.89
CA GLN A 31 -16.97 -19.51 8.37
C GLN A 31 -18.14 -20.12 7.60
N ALA A 32 -19.38 -19.80 7.98
CA ALA A 32 -20.58 -20.32 7.34
C ALA A 32 -20.83 -19.66 5.97
N ASP A 33 -20.57 -18.36 5.86
CA ASP A 33 -20.70 -17.61 4.60
C ASP A 33 -19.57 -16.57 4.46
N PRO A 34 -18.43 -16.95 3.86
CA PRO A 34 -17.32 -16.02 3.62
C PRO A 34 -17.63 -14.93 2.59
N GLU A 35 -18.65 -15.13 1.72
CA GLU A 35 -19.01 -14.17 0.68
C GLU A 35 -19.82 -13.00 1.25
N ALA A 36 -20.57 -13.22 2.33
CA ALA A 36 -21.27 -12.18 3.07
C ALA A 36 -20.35 -11.15 3.76
N GLY A 37 -19.04 -11.42 3.81
CA GLY A 37 -18.05 -10.55 4.47
C GLY A 37 -18.02 -10.73 5.99
N TRP A 38 -17.15 -9.98 6.68
CA TRP A 38 -17.11 -10.06 8.14
C TRP A 38 -18.36 -9.41 8.75
N PRO A 39 -19.02 -10.06 9.73
CA PRO A 39 -20.22 -9.52 10.34
C PRO A 39 -19.99 -8.10 10.88
N GLN A 40 -20.74 -7.15 10.32
CA GLN A 40 -20.68 -5.77 10.75
C GLN A 40 -21.51 -5.60 12.05
N PRO A 41 -21.00 -4.80 12.99
CA PRO A 41 -21.69 -4.52 14.23
C PRO A 41 -23.05 -3.82 14.06
N PRO A 42 -24.02 -3.99 14.99
CA PRO A 42 -25.27 -3.23 14.98
C PRO A 42 -25.04 -1.72 15.13
N VAL A 43 -25.85 -0.91 14.45
CA VAL A 43 -25.71 0.57 14.36
C VAL A 43 -25.92 1.26 15.72
N ASP A 44 -26.63 0.62 16.64
CA ASP A 44 -27.10 1.14 17.93
C ASP A 44 -26.51 0.41 19.16
N GLY A 45 -25.65 -0.60 18.93
CA GLY A 45 -24.90 -1.29 19.99
C GLY A 45 -23.41 -1.17 19.72
N GLU A 46 -22.73 -0.37 20.54
CA GLU A 46 -21.31 -0.04 20.47
C GLU A 46 -20.42 -1.28 20.24
N TRP A 47 -20.14 -1.52 18.97
CA TRP A 47 -19.30 -2.59 18.46
C TRP A 47 -18.64 -1.86 17.28
N ALA A 48 -17.43 -1.36 17.49
CA ALA A 48 -16.66 -0.74 16.41
C ALA A 48 -16.27 -1.85 15.40
N PRO A 49 -15.94 -1.53 14.13
CA PRO A 49 -15.22 -2.49 13.30
C PRO A 49 -14.02 -2.99 14.10
N ASN A 50 -14.03 -4.28 14.47
CA ASN A 50 -13.01 -4.80 15.36
C ASN A 50 -11.68 -4.83 14.62
N PRO A 51 -10.66 -4.13 15.12
CA PRO A 51 -9.35 -4.19 14.50
C PRO A 51 -8.84 -5.63 14.45
N CYS A 52 -8.03 -5.95 13.45
CA CYS A 52 -7.44 -7.26 13.22
C CYS A 52 -6.77 -7.85 14.48
N ALA A 53 -6.23 -7.00 15.35
CA ALA A 53 -5.65 -7.38 16.64
C ALA A 53 -6.62 -8.12 17.57
N ASN A 54 -7.91 -7.77 17.54
CA ASN A 54 -8.96 -8.31 18.42
C ASN A 54 -9.62 -9.58 17.86
N LEU A 55 -9.23 -10.03 16.66
CA LEU A 55 -9.80 -11.20 16.00
C LEU A 55 -9.10 -12.50 16.41
N PRO A 56 -9.77 -13.67 16.28
CA PRO A 56 -9.13 -14.96 16.46
C PRO A 56 -7.88 -15.10 15.58
N PRO A 57 -6.79 -15.74 16.06
CA PRO A 57 -5.53 -15.82 15.33
C PRO A 57 -5.64 -16.34 13.88
N ALA A 58 -6.56 -17.27 13.64
CA ALA A 58 -6.81 -17.83 12.31
C ALA A 58 -7.36 -16.77 11.32
N VAL A 59 -8.26 -15.88 11.76
CA VAL A 59 -8.81 -14.80 10.92
C VAL A 59 -7.75 -13.77 10.60
N ARG A 60 -6.99 -13.35 11.62
CA ARG A 60 -5.89 -12.40 11.44
C ARG A 60 -4.87 -12.90 10.42
N LEU A 61 -4.47 -14.16 10.54
CA LEU A 61 -3.53 -14.75 9.58
C LEU A 61 -4.12 -14.87 8.18
N ALA A 62 -5.40 -15.23 8.04
CA ALA A 62 -6.07 -15.29 6.75
C ALA A 62 -6.16 -13.91 6.08
N PHE A 63 -6.50 -12.87 6.85
CA PHE A 63 -6.52 -11.48 6.39
C PHE A 63 -5.14 -11.01 5.94
N MET A 64 -4.12 -11.15 6.80
CA MET A 64 -2.75 -10.76 6.46
C MET A 64 -2.25 -11.51 5.21
N ARG A 65 -2.50 -12.83 5.13
CA ARG A 65 -2.14 -13.62 3.95
C ARG A 65 -2.83 -13.11 2.69
N LYS A 66 -4.10 -12.70 2.77
CA LYS A 66 -4.84 -12.13 1.64
C LYS A 66 -4.21 -10.81 1.18
N VAL A 67 -3.89 -9.91 2.09
CA VAL A 67 -3.22 -8.62 1.77
C VAL A 67 -1.85 -8.85 1.14
N PHE A 68 -0.99 -9.68 1.75
CA PHE A 68 0.33 -9.98 1.19
C PHE A 68 0.25 -10.72 -0.14
N ALA A 69 -0.75 -11.58 -0.35
CA ALA A 69 -0.95 -12.26 -1.64
C ALA A 69 -1.33 -11.25 -2.74
N ILE A 70 -2.26 -10.33 -2.45
CA ILE A 70 -2.63 -9.26 -3.37
C ILE A 70 -1.40 -8.41 -3.70
N LEU A 71 -0.68 -7.92 -2.68
CA LEU A 71 0.54 -7.14 -2.85
C LEU A 71 1.57 -7.86 -3.71
N THR A 72 1.81 -9.15 -3.46
CA THR A 72 2.75 -9.97 -4.24
C THR A 72 2.35 -10.05 -5.70
N VAL A 73 1.06 -10.26 -5.99
CA VAL A 73 0.55 -10.27 -7.36
C VAL A 73 0.73 -8.89 -8.02
N GLN A 74 0.42 -7.80 -7.31
CA GLN A 74 0.60 -6.44 -7.83
C GLN A 74 2.07 -6.14 -8.16
N LEU A 75 3.00 -6.54 -7.28
CA LEU A 75 4.44 -6.40 -7.48
C LEU A 75 4.98 -7.30 -8.61
N ALA A 76 4.39 -8.48 -8.81
CA ALA A 76 4.73 -9.34 -9.94
C ALA A 76 4.27 -8.76 -11.28
N VAL A 77 3.05 -8.21 -11.33
CA VAL A 77 2.50 -7.57 -12.54
C VAL A 77 3.36 -6.38 -12.95
N ILE A 78 3.72 -5.49 -12.02
CA ILE A 78 4.57 -4.34 -12.32
C ILE A 78 5.96 -4.77 -12.79
N ALA A 79 6.58 -5.77 -12.17
CA ALA A 79 7.88 -6.28 -12.59
C ALA A 79 7.83 -6.90 -13.99
N ALA A 80 6.79 -7.69 -14.28
CA ALA A 80 6.58 -8.31 -15.59
C ALA A 80 6.31 -7.27 -16.68
N SER A 81 5.41 -6.31 -16.43
CA SER A 81 5.11 -5.22 -17.37
C SER A 81 6.32 -4.32 -17.61
N ALA A 82 7.04 -3.91 -16.56
CA ALA A 82 8.24 -3.10 -16.70
C ALA A 82 9.33 -3.83 -17.48
N SER A 83 9.54 -5.12 -17.20
CA SER A 83 10.49 -5.96 -17.96
C SER A 83 10.09 -6.09 -19.43
N PHE A 84 8.81 -6.31 -19.72
CA PHE A 84 8.30 -6.39 -21.08
C PHE A 84 8.54 -5.09 -21.87
N ILE A 85 8.13 -3.96 -21.30
CA ILE A 85 8.27 -2.64 -21.93
C ILE A 85 9.76 -2.30 -22.11
N MET A 86 10.60 -2.61 -21.12
CA MET A 86 12.03 -2.34 -21.17
C MET A 86 12.75 -3.14 -22.25
N LEU A 87 12.44 -4.43 -22.39
CA LEU A 87 13.19 -5.36 -23.25
C LEU A 87 12.70 -5.37 -24.70
N HIS A 88 11.43 -5.02 -24.97
CA HIS A 88 10.90 -4.96 -26.34
C HIS A 88 11.08 -3.57 -26.96
N PRO A 89 11.83 -3.42 -28.06
CA PRO A 89 12.09 -2.13 -28.69
C PRO A 89 10.81 -1.39 -29.11
N ASP A 90 9.83 -2.11 -29.67
CA ASP A 90 8.58 -1.50 -30.13
C ASP A 90 7.73 -0.98 -28.97
N ALA A 91 7.64 -1.75 -27.88
CA ALA A 91 6.94 -1.34 -26.67
C ALA A 91 7.63 -0.12 -26.03
N ARG A 92 8.96 -0.15 -25.93
CA ARG A 92 9.77 0.98 -25.43
C ARG A 92 9.56 2.23 -26.28
N HIS A 93 9.64 2.11 -27.60
CA HIS A 93 9.44 3.23 -28.51
C HIS A 93 8.01 3.80 -28.38
N PHE A 94 7.00 2.94 -28.28
CA PHE A 94 5.62 3.35 -28.09
C PHE A 94 5.43 4.19 -26.82
N VAL A 95 5.87 3.71 -25.65
CA VAL A 95 5.64 4.41 -24.38
C VAL A 95 6.43 5.72 -24.26
N LEU A 96 7.61 5.80 -24.89
CA LEU A 96 8.46 6.99 -24.86
C LEU A 96 8.00 8.07 -25.87
N THR A 97 7.27 7.70 -26.93
CA THR A 97 6.81 8.65 -27.96
C THR A 97 5.38 9.13 -27.69
N ASN A 98 4.51 8.27 -27.16
CA ASN A 98 3.10 8.59 -26.97
C ASN A 98 2.83 9.29 -25.64
N HIS A 99 3.19 10.57 -25.55
CA HIS A 99 3.04 11.36 -24.33
C HIS A 99 1.58 11.46 -23.82
N ALA A 100 0.59 11.43 -24.71
CA ALA A 100 -0.82 11.47 -24.31
C ALA A 100 -1.23 10.24 -23.49
N VAL A 101 -0.79 9.05 -23.89
CA VAL A 101 -1.05 7.79 -23.15
C VAL A 101 -0.30 7.82 -21.82
N THR A 102 0.95 8.30 -21.82
CA THR A 102 1.75 8.43 -20.60
C THR A 102 1.15 9.41 -19.60
N LEU A 103 0.67 10.58 -20.04
CA LEU A 103 -0.04 11.52 -19.17
C LEU A 103 -1.34 10.91 -18.64
N ALA A 104 -2.14 10.26 -19.49
CA ALA A 104 -3.35 9.59 -19.05
C ALA A 104 -3.06 8.53 -17.98
N ALA A 105 -2.01 7.73 -18.15
CA ALA A 105 -1.60 6.69 -17.21
C ALA A 105 -1.04 7.23 -15.88
N ILE A 106 -0.49 8.45 -15.86
CA ILE A 106 -0.05 9.12 -14.63
C ILE A 106 -1.24 9.57 -13.79
N PHE A 107 -2.30 10.08 -14.41
CA PHE A 107 -3.49 10.59 -13.69
C PHE A 107 -4.55 9.51 -13.43
N ALA A 108 -4.64 8.47 -14.26
CA ALA A 108 -5.63 7.40 -14.12
C ALA A 108 -5.64 6.74 -12.72
N PRO A 109 -4.50 6.45 -12.07
CA PRO A 109 -4.49 5.87 -10.71
C PRO A 109 -5.26 6.69 -9.69
N LEU A 110 -5.28 8.03 -9.80
CA LEU A 110 -6.08 8.88 -8.90
C LEU A 110 -7.58 8.62 -9.07
N GLY A 111 -8.04 8.49 -10.32
CA GLY A 111 -9.42 8.13 -10.62
C GLY A 111 -9.79 6.75 -10.08
N PHE A 112 -8.90 5.77 -10.20
CA PHE A 112 -9.10 4.45 -9.61
C PHE A 112 -9.14 4.49 -8.08
N ILE A 113 -8.28 5.27 -7.42
CA ILE A 113 -8.31 5.43 -5.95
C ILE A 113 -9.66 6.01 -5.51
N VAL A 114 -10.18 7.04 -6.21
CA VAL A 114 -11.50 7.60 -5.92
C VAL A 114 -12.61 6.57 -6.17
N ALA A 115 -12.55 5.80 -7.26
CA ALA A 115 -13.52 4.73 -7.49
C ALA A 115 -13.45 3.64 -6.40
N LEU A 116 -12.23 3.25 -6.00
CA LEU A 116 -12.00 2.24 -4.97
C LEU A 116 -12.51 2.70 -3.60
N SER A 117 -12.39 3.98 -3.25
CA SER A 117 -12.94 4.47 -1.97
C SER A 117 -14.47 4.32 -1.90
N CYS A 118 -15.17 4.40 -3.05
CA CYS A 118 -16.62 4.17 -3.14
C CYS A 118 -17.00 2.68 -3.20
N TYR A 119 -16.17 1.82 -3.80
CA TYR A 119 -16.50 0.42 -4.09
C TYR A 119 -15.66 -0.62 -3.34
N GLN A 120 -14.80 -0.22 -2.39
CA GLN A 120 -13.83 -1.08 -1.68
C GLN A 120 -14.44 -2.32 -1.02
N HIS A 121 -15.65 -2.22 -0.48
CA HIS A 121 -16.36 -3.34 0.18
C HIS A 121 -17.31 -4.11 -0.76
N ARG A 122 -17.35 -3.79 -2.07
CA ARG A 122 -18.27 -4.41 -3.05
C ARG A 122 -17.53 -5.40 -3.95
N HIS A 123 -17.66 -6.70 -3.67
CA HIS A 123 -17.17 -7.75 -4.56
C HIS A 123 -18.09 -7.93 -5.79
N PRO A 124 -17.59 -8.21 -7.01
CA PRO A 124 -16.17 -8.30 -7.43
C PRO A 124 -15.59 -6.96 -7.92
N HIS A 125 -16.36 -5.87 -7.86
CA HIS A 125 -15.97 -4.55 -8.39
C HIS A 125 -14.67 -4.03 -7.77
N ASN A 126 -14.48 -4.24 -6.47
CA ASN A 126 -13.25 -3.86 -5.77
C ASN A 126 -11.98 -4.48 -6.38
N LEU A 127 -12.00 -5.78 -6.73
CA LEU A 127 -10.87 -6.47 -7.34
C LEU A 127 -10.65 -6.06 -8.80
N LEU A 128 -11.72 -5.80 -9.56
CA LEU A 128 -11.60 -5.30 -10.94
C LEU A 128 -10.99 -3.90 -10.98
N LEU A 129 -11.45 -3.00 -10.12
CA LEU A 129 -10.89 -1.65 -9.99
C LEU A 129 -9.43 -1.70 -9.50
N LEU A 130 -9.11 -2.61 -8.57
CA LEU A 130 -7.74 -2.83 -8.10
C LEU A 130 -6.82 -3.33 -9.23
N GLY A 131 -7.30 -4.26 -10.05
CA GLY A 131 -6.57 -4.73 -11.23
C GLY A 131 -6.31 -3.59 -12.23
N GLY A 132 -7.33 -2.78 -12.53
CA GLY A 132 -7.18 -1.59 -13.38
C GLY A 132 -6.16 -0.59 -12.83
N PHE A 133 -6.24 -0.28 -11.53
CA PHE A 133 -5.26 0.55 -10.82
C PHE A 133 -3.84 0.00 -10.98
N THR A 134 -3.65 -1.30 -10.72
CA THR A 134 -2.34 -1.94 -10.83
C THR A 134 -1.79 -1.92 -12.25
N LEU A 135 -2.63 -2.11 -13.26
CA LEU A 135 -2.19 -2.03 -14.67
C LEU A 135 -1.76 -0.61 -15.07
N CYS A 136 -2.51 0.42 -14.65
CA CYS A 136 -2.13 1.81 -14.88
C CYS A 136 -0.80 2.16 -14.20
N MET A 137 -0.63 1.75 -12.94
CA MET A 137 0.63 1.94 -12.23
C MET A 137 1.79 1.15 -12.87
N SER A 138 1.52 -0.08 -13.33
CA SER A 138 2.51 -0.92 -14.01
C SER A 138 2.98 -0.32 -15.33
N TYR A 139 2.08 0.31 -16.08
CA TYR A 139 2.43 1.09 -17.27
C TYR A 139 3.34 2.28 -16.88
N SER A 140 2.92 3.11 -15.92
CA SER A 140 3.65 4.32 -15.52
C SER A 140 5.06 4.00 -15.02
N VAL A 141 5.22 3.00 -14.16
CA VAL A 141 6.53 2.52 -13.71
C VAL A 141 7.32 1.91 -14.86
N GLY A 142 6.66 1.17 -15.77
CA GLY A 142 7.27 0.66 -16.99
C GLY A 142 7.88 1.75 -17.87
N VAL A 143 7.23 2.92 -18.01
CA VAL A 143 7.79 4.08 -18.72
C VAL A 143 9.07 4.58 -18.07
N VAL A 144 9.10 4.68 -16.74
CA VAL A 144 10.31 5.10 -15.99
C VAL A 144 11.47 4.12 -16.19
N CYS A 145 11.19 2.81 -16.11
CA CYS A 145 12.18 1.76 -16.37
C CYS A 145 12.69 1.78 -17.81
N ALA A 146 11.78 1.98 -18.78
CA ALA A 146 12.08 2.07 -20.20
C ALA A 146 12.96 3.28 -20.53
N ALA A 147 12.69 4.44 -19.91
CA ALA A 147 13.51 5.64 -20.05
C ALA A 147 14.91 5.44 -19.45
N THR A 148 15.00 4.79 -18.29
CA THR A 148 16.28 4.46 -17.65
C THR A 148 17.11 3.50 -18.51
N TYR A 149 16.47 2.49 -19.10
CA TYR A 149 17.14 1.56 -20.02
C TYR A 149 17.61 2.25 -21.30
N ALA A 150 16.77 3.11 -21.90
CA ALA A 150 17.13 3.88 -23.10
C ALA A 150 18.33 4.82 -22.86
N ALA A 151 18.53 5.27 -21.62
CA ALA A 151 19.70 6.04 -21.21
C ALA A 151 20.97 5.19 -20.99
N GLY A 152 20.96 3.89 -21.31
CA GLY A 152 22.09 2.98 -21.10
C GLY A 152 22.22 2.46 -19.66
N LEU A 153 21.26 2.78 -18.79
CA LEU A 153 21.29 2.48 -17.36
C LEU A 153 20.35 1.31 -17.00
N GLY A 154 20.12 0.35 -17.91
CA GLY A 154 19.18 -0.75 -17.67
C GLY A 154 19.49 -1.61 -16.43
N ALA A 155 20.78 -1.76 -16.08
CA ALA A 155 21.21 -2.59 -14.96
C ALA A 155 20.74 -2.06 -13.59
N ILE A 156 20.64 -0.74 -13.41
CA ILE A 156 20.24 -0.15 -12.12
C ILE A 156 18.77 -0.41 -11.80
N VAL A 157 17.94 -0.72 -12.80
CA VAL A 157 16.51 -1.07 -12.60
C VAL A 157 16.39 -2.31 -11.72
N TRP A 158 17.13 -3.38 -12.04
CA TRP A 158 17.13 -4.61 -11.25
C TRP A 158 17.80 -4.43 -9.87
N GLN A 159 18.82 -3.57 -9.78
CA GLN A 159 19.46 -3.24 -8.51
C GLN A 159 18.50 -2.51 -7.56
N ALA A 160 17.78 -1.50 -8.07
CA ALA A 160 16.76 -0.78 -7.30
C ALA A 160 15.63 -1.70 -6.85
N LEU A 161 15.18 -2.61 -7.73
CA LEU A 161 14.16 -3.62 -7.39
C LEU A 161 14.63 -4.50 -6.24
N LEU A 162 15.86 -5.01 -6.31
CA LEU A 162 16.43 -5.87 -5.26
C LEU A 162 16.54 -5.13 -3.92
N ILE A 163 17.01 -3.88 -3.94
CA ILE A 163 17.12 -3.06 -2.73
C ILE A 163 15.73 -2.85 -2.11
N ALA A 164 14.74 -2.41 -2.90
CA ALA A 164 13.39 -2.17 -2.41
C ALA A 164 12.76 -3.44 -1.82
N ALA A 165 12.95 -4.59 -2.48
CA ALA A 165 12.46 -5.89 -2.00
C ALA A 165 13.12 -6.29 -0.67
N VAL A 166 14.44 -6.17 -0.55
CA VAL A 166 15.17 -6.49 0.68
C VAL A 166 14.75 -5.57 1.83
N VAL A 167 14.63 -4.27 1.58
CA VAL A 167 14.17 -3.30 2.59
C VAL A 167 12.76 -3.64 3.04
N PHE A 168 11.82 -3.85 2.11
CA PHE A 168 10.44 -4.21 2.45
C PHE A 168 10.34 -5.49 3.28
N LEU A 169 11.07 -6.55 2.87
CA LEU A 169 11.09 -7.82 3.61
C LEU A 169 11.72 -7.67 5.00
N ALA A 170 12.79 -6.89 5.12
CA ALA A 170 13.44 -6.62 6.40
C ALA A 170 12.52 -5.85 7.35
N LEU A 171 11.83 -4.80 6.88
CA LEU A 171 10.86 -4.04 7.67
C LEU A 171 9.63 -4.88 8.04
N THR A 172 9.15 -5.71 7.12
CA THR A 172 8.06 -6.66 7.38
C THR A 172 8.43 -7.62 8.50
N ASN A 173 9.60 -8.25 8.42
CA ASN A 173 10.09 -9.14 9.47
C ASN A 173 10.28 -8.40 10.81
N PHE A 174 10.86 -7.19 10.78
CA PHE A 174 11.02 -6.36 11.97
C PHE A 174 9.67 -6.08 12.65
N MET A 175 8.65 -5.70 11.89
CA MET A 175 7.32 -5.41 12.42
C MET A 175 6.62 -6.63 13.02
N LEU A 176 6.74 -7.80 12.37
CA LEU A 176 6.19 -9.05 12.88
C LEU A 176 6.81 -9.46 14.24
N LEU A 177 8.08 -9.10 14.46
CA LEU A 177 8.81 -9.39 15.71
C LEU A 177 8.56 -8.34 16.80
N TYR A 178 8.60 -7.06 16.46
CA TYR A 178 8.60 -5.96 17.42
C TYR A 178 7.21 -5.65 18.01
N LYS A 179 6.12 -5.97 17.28
CA LYS A 179 4.70 -5.87 17.74
C LYS A 179 4.30 -4.54 18.39
N HIS A 180 5.02 -3.46 18.11
CA HIS A 180 4.69 -2.13 18.59
C HIS A 180 3.73 -1.42 17.62
N ASP A 181 2.85 -0.60 18.17
CA ASP A 181 1.92 0.19 17.37
C ASP A 181 2.56 1.53 16.96
N PHE A 182 2.81 1.70 15.67
CA PHE A 182 3.39 2.91 15.09
C PHE A 182 2.36 3.83 14.44
N SER A 183 1.06 3.48 14.48
CA SER A 183 -0.04 4.22 13.84
C SER A 183 -0.03 5.73 14.14
N ASN A 184 0.36 6.14 15.34
CA ASN A 184 0.46 7.54 15.75
C ASN A 184 1.44 8.39 14.91
N HIS A 185 2.42 7.76 14.24
CA HIS A 185 3.37 8.48 13.39
C HIS A 185 2.77 8.81 12.01
N GLY A 186 1.61 8.26 11.66
CA GLY A 186 0.95 8.50 10.37
C GLY A 186 0.63 9.97 10.10
N VAL A 187 0.29 10.75 11.14
CA VAL A 187 0.02 12.20 10.99
C VAL A 187 1.29 12.97 10.59
N LEU A 188 2.42 12.66 11.24
CA LEU A 188 3.70 13.28 10.91
C LEU A 188 4.14 12.93 9.48
N LEU A 189 4.08 11.64 9.12
CA LEU A 189 4.41 11.19 7.77
C LEU A 189 3.47 11.80 6.72
N GLY A 190 2.19 11.97 7.05
CA GLY A 190 1.20 12.67 6.23
C GLY A 190 1.60 14.10 5.90
N GLY A 191 2.04 14.86 6.91
CA GLY A 191 2.56 16.21 6.74
C GLY A 191 3.83 16.24 5.87
N LEU A 192 4.77 15.32 6.11
CA LEU A 192 6.00 15.21 5.32
C LEU A 192 5.72 14.81 3.86
N LEU A 193 4.73 13.97 3.62
CA LEU A 193 4.29 13.59 2.27
C LEU A 193 3.73 14.80 1.51
N MET A 194 2.94 15.65 2.16
CA MET A 194 2.45 16.88 1.52
C MET A 194 3.60 17.81 1.13
N VAL A 195 4.61 17.96 2.00
CA VAL A 195 5.83 18.71 1.65
C VAL A 195 6.55 18.06 0.47
N LEU A 196 6.70 16.74 0.47
CA LEU A 196 7.34 16.01 -0.63
C LEU A 196 6.61 16.22 -1.96
N ILE A 197 5.28 16.14 -1.97
CA ILE A 197 4.45 16.38 -3.18
C ILE A 197 4.66 17.81 -3.69
N ILE A 198 4.57 18.82 -2.82
CA ILE A 198 4.71 20.22 -3.21
C ILE A 198 6.11 20.49 -3.74
N VAL A 199 7.16 20.03 -3.05
CA VAL A 199 8.55 20.19 -3.49
C VAL A 199 8.78 19.45 -4.81
N GLY A 200 8.23 18.24 -4.95
CA GLY A 200 8.34 17.40 -6.14
C GLY A 200 7.87 18.07 -7.43
N LEU A 201 6.91 18.99 -7.38
CA LEU A 201 6.47 19.80 -8.52
C LEU A 201 7.58 20.71 -9.06
N PHE A 202 8.49 21.16 -8.19
CA PHE A 202 9.58 22.07 -8.55
C PHE A 202 10.91 21.36 -8.82
N VAL A 203 11.10 20.13 -8.33
CA VAL A 203 12.34 19.33 -8.49
C VAL A 203 12.85 19.24 -9.95
N PRO A 204 12.01 19.06 -10.98
CA PRO A 204 12.48 19.00 -12.36
C PRO A 204 13.25 20.25 -12.83
N PHE A 205 12.96 21.42 -12.25
CA PHE A 205 13.61 22.70 -12.58
C PHE A 205 14.96 22.91 -11.87
N PHE A 206 15.35 22.01 -10.97
CA PHE A 206 16.62 22.07 -10.25
C PHE A 206 17.64 21.03 -10.75
N GLY A 207 18.90 21.19 -10.34
CA GLY A 207 20.02 20.33 -10.72
C GLY A 207 20.07 18.95 -10.04
N PRO A 208 21.05 18.10 -10.39
CA PRO A 208 21.17 16.72 -9.90
C PRO A 208 21.20 16.60 -8.36
N THR A 209 21.86 17.53 -7.67
CA THR A 209 21.92 17.54 -6.20
C THR A 209 20.54 17.65 -5.55
N ALA A 210 19.66 18.51 -6.10
CA ALA A 210 18.30 18.65 -5.59
C ALA A 210 17.48 17.36 -5.81
N ARG A 211 17.64 16.72 -6.97
CA ARG A 211 17.00 15.43 -7.28
C ARG A 211 17.50 14.31 -6.37
N LEU A 212 18.79 14.31 -6.03
CA LEU A 212 19.38 13.35 -5.10
C LEU A 212 18.81 13.53 -3.68
N LEU A 213 18.79 14.77 -3.17
CA LEU A 213 18.21 15.07 -1.86
C LEU A 213 16.73 14.72 -1.81
N TYR A 214 15.99 15.06 -2.86
CA TYR A 214 14.57 14.75 -2.98
C TYR A 214 14.31 13.24 -2.99
N SER A 215 15.07 12.48 -3.77
CA SER A 215 14.92 11.03 -3.85
C SER A 215 15.36 10.32 -2.57
N GLY A 216 16.43 10.77 -1.91
CA GLY A 216 16.82 10.29 -0.60
C GLY A 216 15.76 10.54 0.48
N ALA A 217 15.20 11.76 0.52
CA ALA A 217 14.11 12.09 1.44
C ALA A 217 12.85 11.27 1.16
N GLY A 218 12.48 11.08 -0.11
CA GLY A 218 11.37 10.23 -0.52
C GLY A 218 11.56 8.77 -0.11
N ALA A 219 12.74 8.18 -0.36
CA ALA A 219 13.04 6.80 0.04
C ALA A 219 12.92 6.59 1.56
N LEU A 220 13.46 7.51 2.37
CA LEU A 220 13.31 7.46 3.83
C LEU A 220 11.86 7.61 4.27
N LEU A 221 11.11 8.51 3.63
CA LEU A 221 9.70 8.73 3.96
C LEU A 221 8.87 7.47 3.71
N PHE A 222 9.01 6.86 2.53
CA PHE A 222 8.26 5.64 2.18
C PHE A 222 8.73 4.41 2.96
N THR A 223 9.99 4.35 3.39
CA THR A 223 10.43 3.38 4.40
C THR A 223 9.66 3.56 5.72
N GLY A 224 9.44 4.80 6.15
CA GLY A 224 8.61 5.13 7.31
C GLY A 224 7.14 4.76 7.14
N TYR A 225 6.56 5.00 5.95
CA TYR A 225 5.19 4.59 5.65
C TYR A 225 5.02 3.07 5.69
N ILE A 226 5.96 2.28 5.14
CA ILE A 226 5.91 0.81 5.26
C ILE A 226 5.78 0.38 6.73
N LEU A 227 6.51 1.03 7.64
CA LEU A 227 6.42 0.73 9.07
C LEU A 227 5.02 1.07 9.64
N VAL A 228 4.49 2.25 9.32
CA VAL A 228 3.16 2.68 9.77
C VAL A 228 2.05 1.81 9.19
N ASP A 229 2.10 1.53 7.90
CA ASP A 229 1.06 0.78 7.18
C ASP A 229 1.07 -0.70 7.57
N LEU A 230 2.25 -1.30 7.81
CA LEU A 230 2.32 -2.63 8.44
C LEU A 230 1.74 -2.62 9.85
N SER A 231 1.96 -1.55 10.61
CA SER A 231 1.39 -1.43 11.95
C SER A 231 -0.13 -1.27 11.91
N MET A 232 -0.66 -0.46 10.98
CA MET A 232 -2.09 -0.32 10.71
C MET A 232 -2.71 -1.65 10.28
N LEU A 233 -2.02 -2.41 9.40
CA LEU A 233 -2.44 -3.73 8.95
C LEU A 233 -2.59 -4.71 10.13
N MET A 234 -1.66 -4.69 11.08
CA MET A 234 -1.68 -5.62 12.22
C MET A 234 -2.66 -5.20 13.32
N HIS A 235 -2.81 -3.89 13.56
CA HIS A 235 -3.46 -3.38 14.77
C HIS A 235 -4.80 -2.69 14.54
N HIS A 236 -5.07 -2.15 13.35
CA HIS A 236 -6.19 -1.22 13.10
C HIS A 236 -7.17 -1.70 12.02
N HIS A 237 -6.69 -2.26 10.92
CA HIS A 237 -7.56 -2.68 9.81
C HIS A 237 -8.52 -3.82 10.18
N GLY A 238 -9.74 -3.78 9.64
CA GLY A 238 -10.68 -4.89 9.69
C GLY A 238 -10.39 -5.95 8.61
N PRO A 239 -10.98 -7.15 8.72
CA PRO A 239 -10.78 -8.25 7.77
C PRO A 239 -11.29 -7.95 6.35
N ASP A 240 -12.23 -7.01 6.21
CA ASP A 240 -12.76 -6.55 4.92
C ASP A 240 -11.91 -5.43 4.29
N ASP A 241 -10.98 -4.83 5.04
CA ASP A 241 -10.14 -3.71 4.57
C ASP A 241 -8.90 -4.18 3.81
N TYR A 242 -8.95 -5.37 3.22
CA TYR A 242 -7.81 -5.97 2.54
C TYR A 242 -7.41 -5.19 1.26
N VAL A 243 -8.37 -4.52 0.62
CA VAL A 243 -8.13 -3.70 -0.58
C VAL A 243 -7.40 -2.40 -0.22
N PRO A 244 -7.91 -1.52 0.67
CA PRO A 244 -7.20 -0.31 1.04
C PRO A 244 -5.84 -0.60 1.68
N ALA A 245 -5.72 -1.63 2.52
CA ALA A 245 -4.44 -2.01 3.11
C ALA A 245 -3.42 -2.48 2.07
N ALA A 246 -3.85 -3.24 1.05
CA ALA A 246 -2.97 -3.65 -0.04
C ALA A 246 -2.52 -2.47 -0.91
N ILE A 247 -3.42 -1.52 -1.21
CA ILE A 247 -3.08 -0.31 -1.99
C ILE A 247 -2.04 0.55 -1.28
N ALA A 248 -2.20 0.75 0.03
CA ALA A 248 -1.30 1.57 0.83
C ALA A 248 0.13 0.98 0.83
N LEU A 249 0.27 -0.29 1.23
CA LEU A 249 1.55 -1.01 1.17
C LEU A 249 2.13 -1.09 -0.25
N TYR A 250 1.29 -1.25 -1.28
CA TYR A 250 1.72 -1.27 -2.66
C TYR A 250 2.34 0.07 -3.08
N LEU A 251 1.67 1.18 -2.78
CA LEU A 251 2.16 2.52 -3.09
C LEU A 251 3.48 2.79 -2.36
N ASP A 252 3.62 2.34 -1.13
CA ASP A 252 4.85 2.51 -0.38
C ASP A 252 6.03 1.80 -1.02
N VAL A 253 5.86 0.52 -1.37
CA VAL A 253 6.92 -0.29 -1.99
C VAL A 253 7.28 0.25 -3.37
N VAL A 254 6.28 0.64 -4.18
CA VAL A 254 6.51 1.21 -5.52
C VAL A 254 7.23 2.54 -5.43
N ASN A 255 6.84 3.43 -4.50
CA ASN A 255 7.51 4.71 -4.33
C ASN A 255 8.93 4.52 -3.80
N LEU A 256 9.15 3.64 -2.81
CA LEU A 256 10.49 3.27 -2.34
C LEU A 256 11.38 2.80 -3.52
N PHE A 257 10.84 1.96 -4.41
CA PHE A 257 11.52 1.53 -5.62
C PHE A 257 11.87 2.72 -6.54
N LEU A 258 10.90 3.58 -6.87
CA LEU A 258 11.10 4.71 -7.79
C LEU A 258 12.13 5.71 -7.25
N TYR A 259 12.09 6.02 -5.95
CA TYR A 259 13.07 6.91 -5.33
C TYR A 259 14.46 6.26 -5.27
N THR A 260 14.53 4.97 -4.96
CA THR A 260 15.80 4.22 -5.01
C THR A 260 16.39 4.20 -6.41
N LEU A 261 15.55 3.98 -7.43
CA LEU A 261 15.95 4.00 -8.83
C LEU A 261 16.53 5.35 -9.26
N GLU A 262 15.88 6.46 -8.88
CA GLU A 262 16.37 7.80 -9.19
C GLU A 262 17.71 8.09 -8.51
N MET A 263 17.90 7.69 -7.24
CA MET A 263 19.20 7.81 -6.57
C MET A 263 20.30 7.07 -7.34
N LEU A 264 20.07 5.81 -7.70
CA LEU A 264 21.04 5.02 -8.46
C LEU A 264 21.30 5.60 -9.85
N ARG A 265 20.27 6.19 -10.49
CA ARG A 265 20.40 6.84 -11.80
C ARG A 265 21.33 8.04 -11.74
N ILE A 266 21.21 8.88 -10.71
CA ILE A 266 22.09 10.04 -10.51
C ILE A 266 23.52 9.56 -10.27
N PHE A 267 23.73 8.61 -9.35
CA PHE A 267 25.07 8.08 -9.06
C PHE A 267 25.73 7.37 -10.25
N ALA A 268 24.95 6.78 -11.15
CA ALA A 268 25.47 6.13 -12.35
C ALA A 268 25.70 7.11 -13.51
N GLY A 269 24.94 8.21 -13.57
CA GLY A 269 25.05 9.25 -14.60
C GLY A 269 26.15 10.29 -14.33
N ASP A 270 26.64 10.40 -13.10
CA ASP A 270 27.78 11.26 -12.73
C ASP A 270 29.17 10.65 -13.09
N ARG A 271 29.21 9.71 -14.04
CA ARG A 271 30.43 9.07 -14.59
C ARG A 271 30.58 9.37 -16.07
#